data_AF-A0A1M7DL63-F1
#
_entry.id   AF-A0A1M7DL63-F1
#
_cell.length_a   1.000
_cell.length_b   1.000
_cell.length_c   1.000
_cell.angle_alpha   90.00
_cell.angle_beta   90.00
_cell.angle_gamma   90.00
#
_symmetry.space_group_name_H-M   'P 1'
#
loop_
_entity.id
_entity.type
_entity.pdbx_description
1 polymer ?
#
loop_
_entity_poly.entity_id
_entity_poly.type
_entity_poly.pdbx_seq_one_letter_code
_entity_poly.pdbx_strand_id
1 'polypeptide(L)'
;MTDLTIRLGDLHQLAGLLPEATPPRMVAEVAQWAVELAEVKAGCDLIGGDCFAARVIGDFEVIEDDAPEPPEPAETEPAPALRAEAQEPAAARPWTPAEDETLLSMFASGAKLGDIAEALGRTEIGVNTRRQRLLPTDPRANIPQRARPWTEAEDETLLAMYQSGARLGEIAEAVGRTVRAVDVRRHRLARTDPRATPAVKGSAVAASTETAKRRRVKPRKAKPPQTAAAPAVPDGVAHLVDCLAELDDNFEPADDELLVRQRYLGVGFADIAAELGCDEATAKARWREILKCGVKHAGGIVTEKGWDELRAAVAQRAAEVEG
;
A
#
# COMPACT_ATOMS: atom_id res chain seq x y z
N MET A 1 -20.21 -4.02 -43.91
CA MET A 1 -20.25 -3.19 -42.70
C MET A 1 -21.71 -2.82 -42.50
N THR A 2 -22.42 -3.54 -41.63
CA THR A 2 -23.82 -3.27 -41.31
C THR A 2 -23.89 -2.22 -40.23
N ASP A 3 -24.49 -1.09 -40.57
CA ASP A 3 -24.79 0.02 -39.68
C ASP A 3 -25.92 -0.38 -38.73
N LEU A 4 -25.63 -0.42 -37.43
CA LEU A 4 -26.56 -0.76 -36.36
C LEU A 4 -26.94 0.53 -35.63
N THR A 5 -27.74 1.36 -36.28
CA THR A 5 -28.37 2.52 -35.65
C THR A 5 -29.69 2.08 -35.01
N ILE A 6 -29.68 1.78 -33.70
CA ILE A 6 -30.92 1.50 -32.96
C ILE A 6 -31.61 2.83 -32.66
N ARG A 7 -32.84 2.99 -33.14
CA ARG A 7 -33.64 4.20 -32.88
C ARG A 7 -34.18 4.14 -31.45
N LEU A 8 -34.22 5.29 -30.78
CA LEU A 8 -34.65 5.42 -29.38
C LEU A 8 -36.06 4.84 -29.11
N GLY A 9 -36.93 4.77 -30.12
CA GLY A 9 -38.27 4.18 -30.02
C GLY A 9 -38.30 2.64 -29.97
N ASP A 10 -37.23 1.98 -30.38
CA ASP A 10 -37.17 0.50 -30.45
C ASP A 10 -36.66 -0.14 -29.15
N LEU A 11 -36.30 0.68 -28.15
CA LEU A 11 -35.81 0.23 -26.85
C LEU A 11 -36.82 -0.65 -26.09
N HIS A 12 -38.12 -0.48 -26.30
CA HIS A 12 -39.13 -1.34 -25.67
C HIS A 12 -39.02 -2.80 -26.15
N GLN A 13 -38.54 -3.04 -27.37
CA GLN A 13 -38.49 -4.38 -27.94
C GLN A 13 -37.36 -5.23 -27.33
N LEU A 14 -36.37 -4.59 -26.69
CA LEU A 14 -35.29 -5.26 -25.97
C LEU A 14 -35.69 -5.70 -24.55
N ALA A 15 -36.80 -5.19 -24.00
CA ALA A 15 -37.25 -5.54 -22.65
C ALA A 15 -37.69 -7.02 -22.52
N GLY A 16 -38.04 -7.68 -23.62
CA GLY A 16 -38.41 -9.11 -23.63
C GLY A 16 -37.24 -10.10 -23.71
N LEU A 17 -36.01 -9.61 -23.85
CA LEU A 17 -34.80 -10.44 -24.00
C LEU A 17 -33.94 -10.53 -22.73
N LEU A 18 -34.34 -9.88 -21.64
CA LEU A 18 -33.63 -9.94 -20.37
C LEU A 18 -34.04 -11.20 -19.59
N PRO A 19 -33.08 -12.05 -19.15
CA PRO A 19 -33.41 -13.24 -18.38
C PRO A 19 -34.06 -12.88 -17.04
N GLU A 20 -35.02 -13.72 -16.64
CA GLU A 20 -35.95 -13.59 -15.50
C GLU A 20 -35.30 -13.41 -14.11
N ALA A 21 -33.98 -13.33 -14.04
CA ALA A 21 -33.19 -13.19 -12.82
C ALA A 21 -32.62 -11.77 -12.62
N THR A 22 -33.40 -10.73 -12.95
CA THR A 22 -33.01 -9.35 -12.66
C THR A 22 -33.67 -8.91 -11.34
N PRO A 23 -32.90 -8.66 -10.26
CA PRO A 23 -33.48 -8.26 -8.99
C PRO A 23 -34.21 -6.90 -9.11
N PRO A 24 -35.36 -6.72 -8.45
CA PRO A 24 -36.25 -5.57 -8.64
C PRO A 24 -35.62 -4.20 -8.32
N ARG A 25 -34.43 -4.19 -7.70
CA ARG A 25 -33.67 -2.97 -7.37
C ARG A 25 -33.05 -2.29 -8.60
N MET A 26 -32.68 -3.05 -9.64
CA MET A 26 -32.07 -2.46 -10.85
C MET A 26 -33.08 -1.76 -11.77
N VAL A 27 -34.33 -2.23 -11.81
CA VAL A 27 -35.36 -1.63 -12.68
C VAL A 27 -35.76 -0.24 -12.18
N ALA A 28 -35.77 -0.04 -10.85
CA ALA A 28 -36.03 1.26 -10.24
C ALA A 28 -34.90 2.26 -10.49
N GLU A 29 -33.63 1.83 -10.39
CA GLU A 29 -32.46 2.69 -10.64
C GLU A 29 -32.34 3.11 -12.11
N VAL A 30 -32.65 2.21 -13.06
CA VAL A 30 -32.66 2.54 -14.50
C VAL A 30 -33.81 3.50 -14.85
N ALA A 31 -34.98 3.35 -14.22
CA ALA A 31 -36.08 4.29 -14.40
C ALA A 31 -35.75 5.68 -13.83
N GLN A 32 -34.99 5.75 -12.73
CA GLN A 32 -34.57 7.00 -12.11
C GLN A 32 -33.54 7.76 -12.98
N TRP A 33 -32.61 7.03 -13.62
CA TRP A 33 -31.69 7.61 -14.61
C TRP A 33 -32.36 8.12 -15.89
N ALA A 34 -33.44 7.46 -16.34
CA ALA A 34 -34.18 7.91 -17.51
C ALA A 34 -34.93 9.25 -17.26
N VAL A 35 -35.34 9.51 -16.02
CA VAL A 35 -35.97 10.78 -15.61
C VAL A 35 -34.94 11.91 -15.52
N GLU A 36 -33.76 11.68 -14.93
CA GLU A 36 -32.68 12.68 -14.86
C GLU A 36 -32.16 13.09 -16.24
N LEU A 37 -32.07 12.16 -17.21
CA LEU A 37 -31.67 12.47 -18.59
C LEU A 37 -32.73 13.28 -19.37
N ALA A 38 -34.01 13.14 -19.04
CA ALA A 38 -35.07 13.95 -19.64
C ALA A 38 -35.04 15.40 -19.12
N GLU A 39 -34.68 15.60 -17.85
CA GLU A 39 -34.55 16.94 -17.24
C GLU A 39 -33.32 17.71 -17.74
N VAL A 40 -32.21 17.02 -18.01
CA VAL A 40 -31.01 17.65 -18.62
C VAL A 40 -31.30 18.14 -20.04
N LYS A 41 -32.12 17.43 -20.82
CA LYS A 41 -32.50 17.85 -22.17
C LYS A 41 -33.44 19.08 -22.15
N ALA A 42 -34.34 19.17 -21.18
CA ALA A 42 -35.19 20.34 -21.00
C ALA A 42 -34.42 21.61 -20.60
N GLY A 43 -33.24 21.46 -19.97
CA GLY A 43 -32.34 22.57 -19.66
C GLY A 43 -31.52 23.10 -20.84
N CYS A 44 -31.24 22.27 -21.85
CA CYS A 44 -30.50 22.69 -23.05
C CYS A 44 -31.35 23.46 -24.06
N ASP A 45 -32.67 23.25 -24.09
CA ASP A 45 -33.58 23.98 -25.02
C ASP A 45 -33.88 25.43 -24.57
N LEU A 46 -33.41 25.84 -23.38
CA LEU A 46 -33.58 27.21 -22.84
C LEU A 46 -32.37 28.13 -23.10
N ILE A 47 -31.25 27.61 -23.60
CA ILE A 47 -30.11 28.40 -24.03
C ILE A 47 -30.09 28.36 -25.56
N GLY A 48 -30.90 29.22 -26.17
CA GLY A 48 -30.87 29.46 -27.61
C GLY A 48 -29.46 29.87 -28.02
N GLY A 49 -28.78 29.01 -28.78
CA GLY A 49 -27.39 29.20 -29.16
C GLY A 49 -26.97 28.23 -30.25
N ASP A 50 -27.46 28.48 -31.47
CA ASP A 50 -26.82 28.01 -32.70
C ASP A 50 -25.37 28.55 -32.74
N CYS A 51 -24.38 27.71 -32.47
CA CYS A 51 -22.99 28.05 -32.72
C CYS A 51 -22.15 26.79 -32.98
N PHE A 52 -22.10 26.37 -34.24
CA PHE A 52 -20.86 26.28 -35.03
C PHE A 52 -21.19 25.81 -36.46
N ALA A 53 -21.68 26.74 -37.29
CA ALA A 53 -21.65 26.58 -38.74
C ALA A 53 -20.33 27.15 -39.27
N ALA A 54 -19.56 26.30 -39.96
CA ALA A 54 -18.33 26.65 -40.62
C ALA A 54 -18.54 27.79 -41.63
N ARG A 55 -17.77 28.88 -41.49
CA ARG A 55 -17.74 29.97 -42.45
C ARG A 55 -16.50 29.82 -43.33
N VAL A 56 -16.74 29.44 -44.58
CA VAL A 56 -15.80 29.58 -45.69
C VAL A 56 -15.66 31.07 -46.01
N ILE A 57 -14.43 31.56 -46.00
CA ILE A 57 -13.97 32.82 -46.58
C ILE A 57 -12.72 32.38 -47.36
N GLY A 58 -12.60 32.50 -48.69
CA GLY A 58 -13.03 33.58 -49.57
C GLY A 58 -11.78 34.37 -49.94
N ASP A 59 -11.20 34.03 -51.10
CA ASP A 59 -10.28 34.79 -51.95
C ASP A 59 -9.13 35.56 -51.27
N PHE A 60 -7.94 34.95 -51.26
CA PHE A 60 -6.68 35.64 -51.00
C PHE A 60 -5.98 35.90 -52.34
N GLU A 61 -6.01 37.16 -52.77
CA GLU A 61 -5.31 37.66 -53.94
C GLU A 61 -3.80 37.51 -53.80
N VAL A 62 -3.18 37.12 -54.92
CA VAL A 62 -1.74 37.02 -55.14
C VAL A 62 -1.15 38.43 -55.15
N ILE A 63 -0.36 38.77 -54.14
CA ILE A 63 0.59 39.88 -54.21
C ILE A 63 1.95 39.25 -54.53
N GLU A 64 2.38 39.41 -55.78
CA GLU A 64 3.78 39.26 -56.17
C GLU A 64 4.53 40.47 -55.59
N ASP A 65 5.18 40.26 -54.44
CA ASP A 65 6.08 41.24 -53.83
C ASP A 65 7.53 40.78 -54.03
N ASP A 66 8.32 41.72 -54.52
CA ASP A 66 9.69 41.64 -55.03
C ASP A 66 10.66 41.44 -53.85
N ALA A 67 11.03 40.18 -53.58
CA ALA A 67 11.95 39.84 -52.50
C ALA A 67 13.41 39.93 -53.00
N PRO A 68 14.26 40.78 -52.40
CA PRO A 68 15.65 40.91 -52.80
C PRO A 68 16.50 39.69 -52.42
N GLU A 69 17.50 39.47 -53.28
CA GLU A 69 18.50 38.39 -53.31
C GLU A 69 19.08 38.03 -51.92
N PRO A 70 19.17 36.74 -51.55
CA PRO A 70 19.66 36.33 -50.23
C PRO A 70 21.19 36.53 -50.11
N PRO A 71 21.69 37.05 -48.99
CA PRO A 71 23.13 37.09 -48.73
C PRO A 71 23.68 35.68 -48.47
N GLU A 72 24.93 35.49 -48.90
CA GLU A 72 25.73 34.26 -48.82
C GLU A 72 25.72 33.59 -47.43
N PRO A 73 25.78 32.24 -47.35
CA PRO A 73 25.62 31.51 -46.11
C PRO A 73 26.80 31.72 -45.16
N ALA A 74 26.55 32.46 -44.07
CA ALA A 74 27.44 32.48 -42.92
C ALA A 74 27.50 31.08 -42.29
N GLU A 75 28.72 30.61 -42.08
CA GLU A 75 29.07 29.35 -41.42
C GLU A 75 28.31 29.20 -40.10
N THR A 76 27.36 28.27 -40.08
CA THR A 76 26.61 27.94 -38.87
C THR A 76 27.50 27.05 -38.01
N GLU A 77 27.97 27.58 -36.88
CA GLU A 77 28.55 26.76 -35.82
C GLU A 77 27.56 25.63 -35.46
N PRO A 78 28.02 24.37 -35.29
CA PRO A 78 27.12 23.30 -34.95
C PRO A 78 26.53 23.56 -33.56
N ALA A 79 25.19 23.63 -33.53
CA ALA A 79 24.40 23.67 -32.31
C ALA A 79 24.93 22.65 -31.29
N PRO A 80 25.06 23.02 -30.00
CA PRO A 80 25.49 22.07 -28.99
C PRO A 80 24.49 20.93 -28.96
N ALA A 81 24.98 19.73 -29.25
CA ALA A 81 24.24 18.50 -29.14
C ALA A 81 23.47 18.51 -27.82
N LEU A 82 22.14 18.45 -27.91
CA LEU A 82 21.24 18.18 -26.80
C LEU A 82 21.70 16.88 -26.15
N ARG A 83 22.61 17.02 -25.17
CA ARG A 83 22.92 15.99 -24.20
C ARG A 83 21.58 15.64 -23.57
N ALA A 84 21.11 14.43 -23.85
CA ALA A 84 20.03 13.80 -23.11
C ALA A 84 20.33 14.02 -21.62
N GLU A 85 19.58 14.93 -21.00
CA GLU A 85 19.68 15.19 -19.58
C GLU A 85 19.36 13.87 -18.89
N ALA A 86 20.38 13.31 -18.25
CA ALA A 86 20.25 12.12 -17.44
C ALA A 86 19.20 12.43 -16.36
N GLN A 87 18.02 11.83 -16.51
CA GLN A 87 16.92 11.94 -15.57
C GLN A 87 17.40 11.47 -14.20
N GLU A 88 17.51 12.41 -13.26
CA GLU A 88 17.84 12.12 -11.88
C GLU A 88 16.80 11.16 -11.28
N PRO A 89 17.23 10.18 -10.46
CA PRO A 89 16.33 9.18 -9.90
C PRO A 89 15.20 9.85 -9.12
N ALA A 90 13.96 9.50 -9.50
CA ALA A 90 12.69 10.09 -9.09
C ALA A 90 12.35 9.90 -7.59
N ALA A 91 13.17 10.43 -6.69
CA ALA A 91 12.83 10.58 -5.29
C ALA A 91 12.05 11.88 -5.08
N ALA A 92 10.77 11.76 -4.74
CA ALA A 92 9.91 12.80 -4.15
C ALA A 92 9.61 14.07 -4.98
N ARG A 93 9.57 14.02 -6.32
CA ARG A 93 9.01 15.13 -7.11
C ARG A 93 7.54 15.39 -6.73
N PRO A 94 7.12 16.60 -6.31
CA PRO A 94 5.72 16.90 -6.03
C PRO A 94 4.87 16.82 -7.31
N TRP A 95 3.59 16.46 -7.18
CA TRP A 95 2.65 16.43 -8.31
C TRP A 95 2.24 17.84 -8.70
N THR A 96 2.30 18.15 -9.98
CA THR A 96 1.86 19.42 -10.56
C THR A 96 0.43 19.30 -11.10
N PRO A 97 -0.36 20.39 -11.14
CA PRO A 97 -1.70 20.37 -11.72
C PRO A 97 -1.74 19.87 -13.18
N ALA A 98 -0.71 20.19 -13.97
CA ALA A 98 -0.59 19.73 -15.36
C ALA A 98 -0.39 18.20 -15.47
N GLU A 99 0.38 17.60 -14.54
CA GLU A 99 0.51 16.15 -14.45
C GLU A 99 -0.82 15.49 -14.05
N ASP A 100 -1.60 16.13 -13.17
CA ASP A 100 -2.93 15.63 -12.77
C ASP A 100 -3.92 15.67 -13.94
N GLU A 101 -3.95 16.76 -14.71
CA GLU A 101 -4.78 16.88 -15.92
C GLU A 101 -4.42 15.83 -16.97
N THR A 102 -3.13 15.63 -17.20
CA THR A 102 -2.62 14.61 -18.13
C THR A 102 -3.00 13.20 -17.67
N LEU A 103 -2.84 12.91 -16.38
CA LEU A 103 -3.26 11.64 -15.77
C LEU A 103 -4.75 11.41 -15.97
N LEU A 104 -5.59 12.40 -15.67
CA LEU A 104 -7.05 12.29 -15.80
C LEU A 104 -7.49 12.11 -17.25
N SER A 105 -6.89 12.86 -18.18
CA SER A 105 -7.18 12.79 -19.61
C SER A 105 -6.81 11.42 -20.19
N MET A 106 -5.59 10.94 -19.94
CA MET A 106 -5.14 9.62 -20.42
C MET A 106 -5.91 8.48 -19.76
N PHE A 107 -6.29 8.62 -18.49
CA PHE A 107 -7.11 7.61 -17.83
C PHE A 107 -8.54 7.57 -18.39
N ALA A 108 -9.13 8.74 -18.66
CA ALA A 108 -10.45 8.84 -19.29
C ALA A 108 -10.49 8.26 -20.70
N SER A 109 -9.38 8.34 -21.45
CA SER A 109 -9.23 7.70 -22.76
C SER A 109 -8.95 6.19 -22.69
N GLY A 110 -8.82 5.62 -21.50
CA GLY A 110 -8.62 4.19 -21.28
C GLY A 110 -7.16 3.72 -21.39
N ALA A 111 -6.18 4.63 -21.33
CA ALA A 111 -4.77 4.26 -21.32
C ALA A 111 -4.42 3.39 -20.10
N LYS A 112 -3.44 2.50 -20.25
CA LYS A 112 -2.98 1.65 -19.14
C LYS A 112 -2.09 2.47 -18.21
N LEU A 113 -2.00 2.03 -16.94
CA LEU A 113 -1.18 2.72 -15.94
C LEU A 113 0.31 2.81 -16.34
N GLY A 114 0.83 1.82 -17.07
CA GLY A 114 2.19 1.83 -17.61
C GLY A 114 2.40 2.96 -18.62
N ASP A 115 1.48 3.11 -19.58
CA ASP A 115 1.54 4.16 -20.61
C ASP A 115 1.45 5.57 -19.98
N ILE A 116 0.62 5.71 -18.95
CA ILE A 116 0.50 6.97 -18.18
C ILE A 116 1.78 7.24 -17.37
N ALA A 117 2.39 6.20 -16.80
CA ALA A 117 3.63 6.31 -16.05
C ALA A 117 4.80 6.74 -16.94
N GLU A 118 4.90 6.18 -18.15
CA GLU A 118 5.89 6.56 -19.16
C GLU A 118 5.69 8.02 -19.60
N ALA A 119 4.46 8.42 -19.93
CA ALA A 119 4.14 9.78 -20.35
C ALA A 119 4.46 10.84 -19.28
N LEU A 120 4.33 10.49 -17.99
CA LEU A 120 4.60 11.39 -16.87
C LEU A 120 6.04 11.28 -16.32
N GLY A 121 6.85 10.34 -16.80
CA GLY A 121 8.18 10.05 -16.25
C GLY A 121 8.13 9.64 -14.77
N ARG A 122 7.08 8.91 -14.37
CA ARG A 122 6.85 8.47 -12.98
C ARG A 122 6.68 6.95 -12.90
N THR A 123 6.62 6.42 -11.69
CA THR A 123 6.35 4.99 -11.48
C THR A 123 4.86 4.69 -11.56
N GLU A 124 4.49 3.50 -12.04
CA GLU A 124 3.09 3.04 -12.09
C GLU A 124 2.40 3.09 -10.73
N ILE A 125 3.13 2.75 -9.66
CA ILE A 125 2.63 2.82 -8.28
C ILE A 125 2.30 4.27 -7.89
N GLY A 126 3.16 5.22 -8.26
CA GLY A 126 2.94 6.64 -8.02
C GLY A 126 1.71 7.16 -8.74
N VAL A 127 1.57 6.84 -10.03
CA VAL A 127 0.40 7.18 -10.86
C VAL A 127 -0.88 6.59 -10.28
N ASN A 128 -0.88 5.29 -9.94
CA ASN A 128 -2.04 4.63 -9.35
C ASN A 128 -2.45 5.26 -8.01
N THR A 129 -1.47 5.58 -7.16
CA THR A 129 -1.73 6.25 -5.87
C THR A 129 -2.31 7.64 -6.07
N ARG A 130 -1.79 8.42 -7.02
CA ARG A 130 -2.32 9.76 -7.33
C ARG A 130 -3.72 9.68 -7.92
N ARG A 131 -3.95 8.76 -8.88
CA ARG A 131 -5.27 8.46 -9.45
C ARG A 131 -6.31 8.19 -8.37
N GLN A 132 -6.02 7.32 -7.41
CA GLN A 132 -6.94 6.99 -6.31
C GLN A 132 -7.30 8.20 -5.44
N ARG A 133 -6.42 9.20 -5.33
CA ARG A 133 -6.69 10.45 -4.61
C ARG A 133 -7.55 11.42 -5.42
N LEU A 134 -7.35 11.48 -6.74
CA LEU A 134 -8.12 12.37 -7.63
C LEU A 134 -9.50 11.79 -7.98
N LEU A 135 -9.62 10.47 -8.07
CA LEU A 135 -10.85 9.74 -8.44
C LEU A 135 -11.25 8.74 -7.34
N PRO A 136 -11.69 9.22 -6.16
CA PRO A 136 -12.04 8.38 -5.01
C PRO A 136 -13.30 7.53 -5.21
N THR A 137 -14.08 7.78 -6.26
CA THR A 137 -15.32 7.05 -6.63
C THR A 137 -15.15 6.13 -7.84
N ASP A 138 -13.94 6.02 -8.41
CA ASP A 138 -13.69 5.12 -9.54
C ASP A 138 -13.94 3.65 -9.11
N PRO A 139 -14.88 2.91 -9.73
CA PRO A 139 -15.11 1.50 -9.41
C PRO A 139 -13.91 0.60 -9.76
N ARG A 140 -12.96 1.08 -10.58
CA ARG A 140 -11.65 0.45 -10.85
C ARG A 140 -10.55 0.96 -9.94
N ALA A 141 -10.81 1.99 -9.14
CA ALA A 141 -9.96 2.24 -8.00
C ALA A 141 -10.18 1.05 -7.09
N ASN A 142 -9.11 0.28 -6.90
CA ASN A 142 -9.03 -0.70 -5.82
C ASN A 142 -8.93 0.11 -4.52
N ILE A 143 -9.98 0.87 -4.21
CA ILE A 143 -10.13 1.63 -2.99
C ILE A 143 -10.08 0.54 -1.94
N PRO A 144 -9.02 0.49 -1.13
CA PRO A 144 -9.03 -0.45 -0.04
C PRO A 144 -10.29 -0.11 0.76
N GLN A 145 -11.15 -1.10 1.04
CA GLN A 145 -12.25 -0.99 2.01
C GLN A 145 -11.76 -0.62 3.44
N ARG A 146 -10.54 -0.09 3.57
CA ARG A 146 -9.86 0.44 4.76
C ARG A 146 -10.52 1.71 5.31
N ALA A 147 -11.49 2.30 4.63
CA ALA A 147 -12.14 3.54 5.08
C ALA A 147 -13.40 3.32 5.92
N ARG A 148 -14.04 2.14 5.92
CA ARG A 148 -15.25 1.93 6.73
C ARG A 148 -14.85 1.66 8.20
N PRO A 149 -15.15 2.55 9.16
CA PRO A 149 -14.89 2.31 10.57
C PRO A 149 -15.66 1.08 11.04
N TRP A 150 -15.10 0.34 12.01
CA TRP A 150 -15.79 -0.78 12.63
C TRP A 150 -16.91 -0.26 13.51
N THR A 151 -18.12 -0.79 13.35
CA THR A 151 -19.24 -0.48 14.26
C THR A 151 -19.24 -1.44 15.44
N GLU A 152 -19.86 -1.01 16.54
CA GLU A 152 -20.01 -1.84 17.74
C GLU A 152 -20.75 -3.15 17.43
N ALA A 153 -21.82 -3.09 16.61
CA ALA A 153 -22.54 -4.28 16.16
C ALA A 153 -21.68 -5.27 15.35
N GLU A 154 -20.73 -4.77 14.55
CA GLU A 154 -19.78 -5.62 13.81
C GLU A 154 -18.80 -6.31 14.77
N ASP A 155 -18.33 -5.59 15.79
CA ASP A 155 -17.44 -6.14 16.82
C ASP A 155 -18.17 -7.19 17.67
N GLU A 156 -19.42 -6.93 18.08
CA GLU A 156 -20.27 -7.89 18.80
C GLU A 156 -20.49 -9.17 17.99
N THR A 157 -20.84 -9.02 16.71
CA THR A 157 -21.04 -10.15 15.79
C THR A 157 -19.76 -10.96 15.63
N LEU A 158 -18.63 -10.28 15.42
CA LEU A 158 -17.31 -10.90 15.32
C LEU A 158 -16.98 -11.69 16.58
N LEU A 159 -17.15 -11.10 17.77
CA LEU A 159 -16.84 -11.74 19.04
C LEU A 159 -17.76 -12.92 19.34
N ALA A 160 -19.06 -12.77 19.13
CA ALA A 160 -20.05 -13.83 19.36
C ALA A 160 -19.77 -15.05 18.47
N MET A 161 -19.54 -14.83 17.17
CA MET A 161 -19.23 -15.92 16.24
C MET A 161 -17.86 -16.54 16.51
N TYR A 162 -16.87 -15.73 16.89
CA TYR A 162 -15.56 -16.26 17.23
C TYR A 162 -15.60 -17.12 18.50
N GLN A 163 -16.34 -16.69 19.53
CA GLN A 163 -16.54 -17.45 20.77
C GLN A 163 -17.35 -18.73 20.57
N SER A 164 -18.26 -18.76 19.60
CA SER A 164 -19.00 -19.97 19.23
C SER A 164 -18.17 -20.96 18.40
N GLY A 165 -16.96 -20.58 17.99
CA GLY A 165 -16.02 -21.42 17.25
C GLY A 165 -16.17 -21.33 15.73
N ALA A 166 -16.86 -20.31 15.20
CA ALA A 166 -16.97 -20.08 13.77
C ALA A 166 -15.59 -19.80 13.13
N ARG A 167 -15.44 -20.20 11.88
CA ARG A 167 -14.22 -19.95 11.10
C ARG A 167 -14.18 -18.49 10.66
N LEU A 168 -12.98 -17.92 10.52
CA LEU A 168 -12.81 -16.52 10.09
C LEU A 168 -13.48 -16.19 8.75
N GLY A 169 -13.63 -17.18 7.85
CA GLY A 169 -14.38 -17.02 6.60
C GLY A 169 -15.87 -16.76 6.83
N GLU A 170 -16.50 -17.52 7.72
CA GLU A 170 -17.92 -17.39 8.05
C GLU A 170 -18.19 -16.05 8.76
N ILE A 171 -17.25 -15.62 9.61
CA ILE A 171 -17.32 -14.31 10.28
C ILE A 171 -17.16 -13.17 9.27
N ALA A 172 -16.27 -13.33 8.29
CA ALA A 172 -16.05 -12.36 7.22
C ALA A 172 -17.31 -12.17 6.35
N GLU A 173 -17.98 -13.27 6.01
CA GLU A 173 -19.26 -13.23 5.29
C GLU A 173 -20.35 -12.56 6.12
N ALA A 174 -20.49 -12.91 7.40
CA ALA A 174 -21.51 -12.33 8.28
C ALA A 174 -21.34 -10.82 8.52
N VAL A 175 -20.08 -10.35 8.63
CA VAL A 175 -19.75 -8.93 8.86
C VAL A 175 -19.66 -8.13 7.54
N GLY A 176 -19.62 -8.81 6.38
CA GLY A 176 -19.47 -8.17 5.08
C GLY A 176 -18.09 -7.53 4.89
N ARG A 177 -17.04 -8.14 5.43
CA ARG A 177 -15.65 -7.66 5.35
C ARG A 177 -14.71 -8.77 4.94
N THR A 178 -13.49 -8.43 4.54
CA THR A 178 -12.48 -9.44 4.17
C THR A 178 -11.99 -10.23 5.40
N VAL A 179 -11.61 -11.50 5.19
CA VAL A 179 -11.01 -12.38 6.24
C VAL A 179 -9.83 -11.70 6.93
N ARG A 180 -8.99 -11.00 6.15
CA ARG A 180 -7.84 -10.27 6.69
C ARG A 180 -8.26 -9.10 7.60
N ALA A 181 -9.32 -8.39 7.26
CA ALA A 181 -9.83 -7.30 8.10
C ALA A 181 -10.39 -7.83 9.43
N VAL A 182 -11.14 -8.93 9.40
CA VAL A 182 -11.67 -9.62 10.59
C VAL A 182 -10.52 -10.09 11.49
N ASP A 183 -9.50 -10.73 10.92
CA ASP A 183 -8.34 -11.22 11.65
C ASP A 183 -7.58 -10.09 12.37
N VAL A 184 -7.31 -8.98 11.67
CA VAL A 184 -6.68 -7.78 12.27
C VAL A 184 -7.55 -7.18 13.37
N ARG A 185 -8.87 -7.06 13.15
CA ARG A 185 -9.78 -6.48 14.14
C ARG A 185 -9.86 -7.35 15.39
N ARG A 186 -9.99 -8.67 15.24
CA ARG A 186 -9.96 -9.62 16.34
C ARG A 186 -8.71 -9.45 17.19
N HIS A 187 -7.53 -9.36 16.58
CA HIS A 187 -6.28 -9.15 17.33
C HIS A 187 -6.25 -7.82 18.07
N ARG A 188 -6.87 -6.75 17.53
CA ARG A 188 -7.00 -5.47 18.24
C ARG A 188 -7.96 -5.58 19.42
N LEU A 189 -9.13 -6.20 19.22
CA LEU A 189 -10.12 -6.42 20.29
C LEU A 189 -9.55 -7.30 21.41
N ALA A 190 -8.76 -8.33 21.08
CA ALA A 190 -8.09 -9.17 22.09
C ALA A 190 -7.10 -8.42 22.98
N ARG A 191 -6.58 -7.27 22.53
CA ARG A 191 -5.70 -6.42 23.34
C ARG A 191 -6.46 -5.45 24.25
N THR A 192 -7.72 -5.16 23.93
CA THR A 192 -8.52 -4.12 24.61
C THR A 192 -9.69 -4.69 25.41
N ASP A 193 -10.21 -5.86 25.04
CA ASP A 193 -11.34 -6.51 25.70
C ASP A 193 -10.98 -7.96 26.09
N PRO A 194 -10.99 -8.31 27.39
CA PRO A 194 -10.70 -9.67 27.85
C PRO A 194 -11.68 -10.71 27.28
N ARG A 195 -12.90 -10.32 26.88
CA ARG A 195 -13.89 -11.20 26.23
C ARG A 195 -13.46 -11.65 24.83
N ALA A 196 -12.50 -10.97 24.22
CA ALA A 196 -11.97 -11.32 22.90
C ALA A 196 -10.87 -12.39 22.94
N THR A 197 -10.46 -12.82 24.14
CA THR A 197 -9.58 -13.98 24.31
C THR A 197 -10.42 -15.27 24.29
N PRO A 198 -10.05 -16.30 23.51
CA PRO A 198 -10.80 -17.54 23.53
C PRO A 198 -10.65 -18.18 24.90
N ALA A 199 -11.78 -18.47 25.57
CA ALA A 199 -11.79 -19.32 26.74
C ALA A 199 -11.15 -20.66 26.37
N VAL A 200 -10.02 -20.98 26.99
CA VAL A 200 -9.36 -22.29 26.86
C VAL A 200 -10.32 -23.32 27.44
N LYS A 201 -11.20 -23.89 26.61
CA LYS A 201 -11.92 -25.11 26.96
C LYS A 201 -10.88 -26.22 26.96
N GLY A 202 -10.55 -26.69 28.16
CA GLY A 202 -9.70 -27.85 28.39
C GLY A 202 -10.19 -29.01 27.53
N SER A 203 -9.37 -29.40 26.55
CA SER A 203 -9.61 -30.60 25.78
C SER A 203 -9.19 -31.80 26.63
N ALA A 204 -10.16 -32.32 27.39
CA ALA A 204 -10.12 -33.71 27.82
C ALA A 204 -10.19 -34.58 26.55
N VAL A 205 -9.05 -35.08 26.08
CA VAL A 205 -9.03 -36.10 25.04
C VAL A 205 -9.18 -37.45 25.73
N ALA A 206 -10.44 -37.84 25.88
CA ALA A 206 -10.83 -39.23 26.01
C ALA A 206 -10.42 -40.02 24.76
N ALA A 207 -10.07 -41.28 24.99
CA ALA A 207 -9.57 -42.22 24.01
C ALA A 207 -10.49 -42.39 22.79
N SER A 208 -9.89 -42.43 21.61
CA SER A 208 -10.38 -43.20 20.47
C SER A 208 -9.19 -43.70 19.66
N THR A 209 -8.97 -44.99 19.81
CA THR A 209 -8.16 -45.84 18.95
C THR A 209 -8.81 -45.92 17.56
N GLU A 210 -8.15 -45.43 16.51
CA GLU A 210 -8.12 -46.18 15.23
C GLU A 210 -7.01 -45.74 14.28
N THR A 211 -6.18 -46.74 13.97
CA THR A 211 -5.22 -46.98 12.89
C THR A 211 -5.26 -46.10 11.63
N ALA A 212 -4.13 -45.45 11.29
CA ALA A 212 -3.67 -45.31 9.88
C ALA A 212 -2.20 -44.84 9.74
N LYS A 213 -1.35 -45.77 9.30
CA LYS A 213 -0.17 -45.60 8.41
C LYS A 213 0.95 -44.64 8.85
N ARG A 214 1.81 -45.13 9.76
CA ARG A 214 3.16 -44.57 10.00
C ARG A 214 4.07 -44.78 8.78
N ARG A 215 4.53 -43.68 8.15
CA ARG A 215 5.75 -43.69 7.32
C ARG A 215 6.96 -43.86 8.24
N ARG A 216 7.77 -44.87 7.95
CA ARG A 216 8.98 -45.26 8.68
C ARG A 216 10.07 -44.19 8.52
N VAL A 217 10.25 -43.32 9.52
CA VAL A 217 11.42 -42.44 9.62
C VAL A 217 12.55 -43.21 10.32
N LYS A 218 13.72 -43.30 9.66
CA LYS A 218 14.92 -43.96 10.20
C LYS A 218 15.41 -43.24 11.47
N PRO A 219 15.87 -43.95 12.51
CA PRO A 219 16.40 -43.32 13.72
C PRO A 219 17.71 -42.59 13.40
N ARG A 220 17.73 -41.28 13.64
CA ARG A 220 18.96 -40.47 13.66
C ARG A 220 19.70 -40.82 14.96
N LYS A 221 20.96 -41.24 14.83
CA LYS A 221 21.86 -41.53 15.97
C LYS A 221 21.94 -40.31 16.89
N ALA A 222 21.70 -40.52 18.18
CA ALA A 222 21.92 -39.54 19.22
C ALA A 222 23.42 -39.19 19.29
N LYS A 223 23.74 -37.90 19.25
CA LYS A 223 25.07 -37.35 19.50
C LYS A 223 25.25 -37.23 21.03
N PRO A 224 26.38 -37.66 21.61
CA PRO A 224 26.60 -37.60 23.05
C PRO A 224 26.74 -36.14 23.54
N PRO A 225 26.46 -35.88 24.83
CA PRO A 225 26.45 -34.54 25.39
C PRO A 225 27.87 -33.96 25.39
N GLN A 226 28.04 -32.80 24.76
CA GLN A 226 29.27 -32.02 24.85
C GLN A 226 29.23 -31.21 26.15
N THR A 227 30.25 -31.45 26.96
CA THR A 227 30.60 -30.71 28.17
C THR A 227 30.78 -29.24 27.83
N ALA A 228 30.13 -28.36 28.59
CA ALA A 228 30.12 -26.92 28.40
C ALA A 228 31.53 -26.32 28.59
N ALA A 229 32.16 -25.94 27.49
CA ALA A 229 33.17 -24.89 27.47
C ALA A 229 32.46 -23.55 27.31
N ALA A 230 32.92 -22.51 28.00
CA ALA A 230 32.38 -21.15 27.86
C ALA A 230 32.29 -20.77 26.38
N PRO A 231 31.13 -20.27 25.90
CA PRO A 231 30.95 -20.00 24.49
C PRO A 231 31.93 -18.92 24.05
N ALA A 232 32.79 -19.25 23.08
CA ALA A 232 33.55 -18.26 22.35
C ALA A 232 32.55 -17.23 21.81
N VAL A 233 32.74 -15.96 22.16
CA VAL A 233 31.89 -14.86 21.70
C VAL A 233 31.90 -14.91 20.17
N PRO A 234 30.75 -15.09 19.51
CA PRO A 234 30.71 -15.15 18.07
C PRO A 234 31.20 -13.82 17.50
N ASP A 235 32.07 -13.85 16.49
CA ASP A 235 32.73 -12.67 15.91
C ASP A 235 31.78 -11.50 15.57
N GLY A 236 30.50 -11.81 15.32
CA GLY A 236 29.47 -10.79 15.09
C GLY A 236 29.14 -9.90 16.29
N VAL A 237 29.29 -10.38 17.53
CA VAL A 237 29.02 -9.59 18.74
C VAL A 237 30.13 -8.57 18.98
N ALA A 238 31.40 -8.96 18.81
CA ALA A 238 32.53 -8.04 18.97
C ALA A 238 32.43 -6.85 18.01
N HIS A 239 32.14 -7.10 16.73
CA HIS A 239 31.91 -6.03 15.76
C HIS A 239 30.74 -5.10 16.14
N LEU A 240 29.66 -5.66 16.70
CA LEU A 240 28.53 -4.85 17.15
C LEU A 240 28.91 -3.97 18.35
N VAL A 241 29.71 -4.48 19.30
CA VAL A 241 30.22 -3.70 20.44
C VAL A 241 31.06 -2.53 19.95
N ASP A 242 32.02 -2.79 19.05
CA ASP A 242 32.89 -1.74 18.48
C ASP A 242 32.05 -0.67 17.76
N CYS A 243 31.11 -1.08 16.90
CA CYS A 243 30.26 -0.13 16.19
C CYS A 243 29.36 0.68 17.13
N LEU A 244 28.81 0.06 18.20
CA LEU A 244 28.00 0.77 19.20
C LEU A 244 28.83 1.79 20.00
N ALA A 245 30.12 1.52 20.22
CA ALA A 245 31.03 2.44 20.87
C ALA A 245 31.38 3.66 20.00
N GLU A 246 31.31 3.54 18.67
CA GLU A 246 31.52 4.64 17.73
C GLU A 246 30.28 5.54 17.54
N LEU A 247 29.11 5.11 18.01
CA LEU A 247 27.89 5.92 17.91
C LEU A 247 27.92 7.09 18.90
N ASP A 248 27.42 8.25 18.45
CA ASP A 248 27.37 9.54 19.17
C ASP A 248 27.09 9.44 20.68
N ASP A 249 27.75 10.29 21.46
CA ASP A 249 27.84 10.27 22.94
C ASP A 249 26.54 10.66 23.66
N ASN A 250 25.50 11.06 22.92
CA ASN A 250 24.21 11.46 23.49
C ASN A 250 23.42 10.29 24.14
N PHE A 251 23.89 9.06 24.00
CA PHE A 251 23.26 7.87 24.60
C PHE A 251 24.30 7.08 25.39
N GLU A 252 24.01 6.88 26.68
CA GLU A 252 24.84 6.02 27.53
C GLU A 252 24.63 4.55 27.13
N PRO A 253 25.59 3.65 27.42
CA PRO A 253 25.42 2.22 27.18
C PRO A 253 24.15 1.62 27.80
N ALA A 254 23.75 2.11 28.97
CA ALA A 254 22.51 1.70 29.64
C ALA A 254 21.27 2.11 28.83
N ASP A 255 21.30 3.25 28.15
CA ASP A 255 20.20 3.72 27.30
C ASP A 255 20.05 2.85 26.05
N ASP A 256 21.17 2.47 25.42
CA ASP A 256 21.17 1.54 24.28
C ASP A 256 20.65 0.16 24.68
N GLU A 257 21.03 -0.33 25.86
CA GLU A 257 20.50 -1.59 26.42
C GLU A 257 18.98 -1.51 26.63
N LEU A 258 18.50 -0.44 27.28
CA LEU A 258 17.08 -0.22 27.53
C LEU A 258 16.31 -0.14 26.21
N LEU A 259 16.80 0.64 25.24
CA LEU A 259 16.21 0.79 23.92
C LEU A 259 16.07 -0.56 23.20
N VAL A 260 17.15 -1.34 23.13
CA VAL A 260 17.14 -2.68 22.49
C VAL A 260 16.18 -3.63 23.22
N ARG A 261 16.23 -3.66 24.56
CA ARG A 261 15.38 -4.53 25.39
C ARG A 261 13.90 -4.23 25.18
N GLN A 262 13.51 -2.96 25.26
CA GLN A 262 12.10 -2.56 25.11
C GLN A 262 11.60 -2.78 23.68
N ARG A 263 12.44 -2.56 22.66
CA ARG A 263 12.10 -2.87 21.26
C ARG A 263 11.90 -4.36 21.03
N TYR A 264 12.71 -5.22 21.66
CA TYR A 264 12.53 -6.67 21.62
C TYR A 264 11.17 -7.10 22.23
N LEU A 265 10.73 -6.43 23.30
CA LEU A 265 9.42 -6.67 23.93
C LEU A 265 8.23 -6.08 23.14
N GLY A 266 8.49 -5.36 22.05
CA GLY A 266 7.46 -4.77 21.20
C GLY A 266 6.87 -3.46 21.73
N VAL A 267 7.55 -2.80 22.67
CA VAL A 267 7.14 -1.48 23.19
C VAL A 267 7.27 -0.41 22.10
N GLY A 268 6.35 0.55 22.12
CA GLY A 268 6.33 1.67 21.18
C GLY A 268 7.45 2.68 21.48
N PHE A 269 7.91 3.40 20.46
CA PHE A 269 8.98 4.39 20.65
C PHE A 269 8.58 5.54 21.59
N ALA A 270 7.30 5.89 21.68
CA ALA A 270 6.82 6.94 22.58
C ALA A 270 7.07 6.59 24.05
N ASP A 271 6.75 5.36 24.46
CA ASP A 271 6.95 4.90 25.84
C ASP A 271 8.45 4.76 26.16
N ILE A 272 9.23 4.25 25.20
CA ILE A 272 10.69 4.12 25.34
C ILE A 272 11.35 5.48 25.48
N ALA A 273 10.95 6.45 24.66
CA ALA A 273 11.50 7.80 24.71
C ALA A 273 11.17 8.49 26.04
N ALA A 274 9.95 8.29 26.57
CA ALA A 274 9.56 8.78 27.88
C ALA A 274 10.41 8.17 29.01
N GLU A 275 10.72 6.88 28.95
CA GLU A 275 11.58 6.19 29.93
C GLU A 275 13.04 6.68 29.85
N LEU A 276 13.54 6.92 28.63
CA LEU A 276 14.88 7.45 28.37
C LEU A 276 15.01 8.98 28.59
N GLY A 277 13.91 9.69 28.86
CA GLY A 277 13.92 11.14 29.01
C GLY A 277 14.26 11.91 27.73
N CYS A 278 14.04 11.33 26.54
CA CYS A 278 14.26 11.96 25.24
C CYS A 278 12.97 12.06 24.41
N ASP A 279 13.02 12.70 23.24
CA ASP A 279 11.89 12.72 22.32
C ASP A 279 11.83 11.46 21.42
N GLU A 280 10.65 11.14 20.90
CA GLU A 280 10.42 9.95 20.07
C GLU A 280 11.27 9.94 18.79
N ALA A 281 11.57 11.11 18.21
CA ALA A 281 12.37 11.20 16.99
C ALA A 281 13.84 10.87 17.28
N THR A 282 14.36 11.30 18.42
CA THR A 282 15.71 10.97 18.92
C THR A 282 15.86 9.48 19.18
N ALA A 283 14.93 8.85 19.90
CA ALA A 283 14.95 7.39 20.12
C ALA A 283 14.89 6.60 18.80
N LYS A 284 14.08 7.05 17.83
CA LYS A 284 14.02 6.44 16.48
C LYS A 284 15.28 6.68 15.66
N ALA A 285 15.92 7.83 15.81
CA ALA A 285 17.20 8.12 15.15
C ALA A 285 18.27 7.19 15.69
N ARG A 286 18.41 7.09 17.02
CA ARG A 286 19.35 6.16 17.67
C ARG A 286 19.12 4.72 17.22
N TRP A 287 17.88 4.25 17.24
CA TRP A 287 17.54 2.90 16.77
C TRP A 287 17.97 2.64 15.32
N ARG A 288 17.84 3.63 14.43
CA ARG A 288 18.29 3.48 13.04
C ARG A 288 19.81 3.38 12.94
N GLU A 289 20.55 4.14 13.75
CA GLU A 289 22.02 4.04 13.79
C GLU A 289 22.46 2.67 14.32
N ILE A 290 21.84 2.15 15.39
CA ILE A 290 22.09 0.79 15.90
C ILE A 290 21.90 -0.25 14.80
N LEU A 291 20.83 -0.14 14.00
CA LEU A 291 20.59 -1.09 12.91
C LEU A 291 21.63 -1.00 11.78
N LYS A 292 22.33 0.13 11.62
CA LYS A 292 23.42 0.28 10.64
C LYS A 292 24.70 -0.45 11.05
N CYS A 293 24.85 -0.85 12.32
CA CYS A 293 25.99 -1.62 12.82
C CYS A 293 26.10 -3.07 12.30
N GLY A 294 25.39 -3.41 11.22
CA GLY A 294 25.45 -4.74 10.61
C GLY A 294 24.58 -5.77 11.34
N VAL A 295 23.55 -5.33 12.05
CA VAL A 295 22.59 -6.24 12.71
C VAL A 295 21.92 -7.13 11.65
N LYS A 296 21.98 -8.45 11.85
CA LYS A 296 21.41 -9.41 10.89
C LYS A 296 19.90 -9.25 10.75
N HIS A 297 19.45 -8.81 9.57
CA HIS A 297 18.04 -8.64 9.24
C HIS A 297 17.65 -9.36 7.95
N ALA A 298 16.38 -9.76 7.83
CA ALA A 298 15.79 -10.31 6.61
C ALA A 298 14.58 -9.45 6.20
N GLY A 299 14.64 -8.82 5.03
CA GLY A 299 13.56 -7.95 4.55
C GLY A 299 13.28 -6.73 5.45
N GLY A 300 14.31 -6.19 6.11
CA GLY A 300 14.19 -5.06 7.05
C GLY A 300 13.70 -5.44 8.46
N ILE A 301 13.49 -6.72 8.74
CA ILE A 301 13.13 -7.23 10.07
C ILE A 301 14.37 -7.90 10.68
N VAL A 302 14.75 -7.49 11.89
CA VAL A 302 15.85 -8.11 12.63
C VAL A 302 15.54 -9.59 12.88
N THR A 303 16.46 -10.47 12.47
CA THR A 303 16.31 -11.92 12.65
C THR A 303 16.47 -12.31 14.12
N GLU A 304 15.99 -13.49 14.53
CA GLU A 304 16.19 -14.00 15.90
C GLU A 304 17.68 -14.00 16.29
N LYS A 305 18.54 -14.49 15.39
CA LYS A 305 19.99 -14.43 15.57
C LYS A 305 20.53 -13.01 15.70
N GLY A 306 20.00 -12.06 14.90
CA GLY A 306 20.38 -10.66 14.98
C GLY A 306 19.99 -10.02 16.31
N TRP A 307 18.84 -10.39 16.87
CA TRP A 307 18.41 -9.94 18.20
C TRP A 307 19.29 -10.50 19.31
N ASP A 308 19.69 -11.77 19.22
CA ASP A 308 20.57 -12.39 20.21
C ASP A 308 21.97 -11.75 20.21
N GLU A 309 22.54 -11.54 19.02
CA GLU A 309 23.83 -10.85 18.85
C GLU A 309 23.77 -9.40 19.35
N LEU A 310 22.70 -8.67 19.00
CA LEU A 310 22.51 -7.29 19.42
C LEU A 310 22.33 -7.15 20.94
N ARG A 311 21.53 -8.01 21.57
CA ARG A 311 21.34 -8.00 23.03
C ARG A 311 22.62 -8.35 23.77
N ALA A 312 23.39 -9.33 23.28
CA ALA A 312 24.68 -9.67 23.85
C ALA A 312 25.67 -8.49 23.76
N ALA A 313 25.70 -7.79 22.62
CA ALA A 313 26.58 -6.64 22.41
C ALA A 313 26.25 -5.46 23.34
N VAL A 314 24.97 -5.06 23.46
CA VAL A 314 24.59 -3.96 24.36
C VAL A 314 24.82 -4.31 25.83
N ALA A 315 24.53 -5.55 26.23
CA ALA A 315 24.80 -6.01 27.60
C ALA A 315 26.30 -6.03 27.93
N GLN A 316 27.13 -6.42 26.96
CA GLN A 316 28.59 -6.36 27.13
C GLN A 316 29.07 -4.91 27.28
N ARG A 317 28.61 -3.99 26.42
CA ARG A 317 28.99 -2.57 26.49
C ARG A 317 28.53 -1.90 27.79
N ALA A 318 27.34 -2.23 28.28
CA ALA A 318 26.85 -1.75 29.57
C ALA A 318 27.73 -2.23 30.73
N ALA A 319 28.10 -3.52 30.72
CA ALA A 319 28.98 -4.09 31.75
C ALA A 319 30.40 -3.49 31.74
N GLU A 320 30.93 -3.08 30.59
CA GLU A 320 32.25 -2.45 30.46
C GLU A 320 32.33 -1.05 31.10
N VAL A 321 31.20 -0.35 31.26
CA VAL A 321 31.16 0.98 31.90
C VAL A 321 30.93 0.90 33.42
N GLU A 322 30.34 -0.18 33.92
CA GLU A 322 30.12 -0.39 35.35
C GLU A 322 31.34 -0.95 36.11
N GLY A 323 32.33 -1.50 35.40
CA GLY A 323 33.52 -2.17 35.97
C GLY A 323 34.77 -1.29 36.01
#